data_AF-A0A0R3LLT2-F1
#
_entry.id   AF-A0A0R3LLT2-F1
#
_cell.length_a   1.000
_cell.length_b   1.000
_cell.length_c   1.000
_cell.angle_alpha   90.00
_cell.angle_beta   90.00
_cell.angle_gamma   90.00
#
_symmetry.space_group_name_H-M   'P 1'
#
loop_
_entity.id
_entity.type
_entity.pdbx_description
1 polymer ?
#
loop_
_entity_poly.entity_id
_entity_poly.type
_entity_poly.pdbx_seq_one_letter_code
_entity_poly.pdbx_strand_id
1 'polypeptide(L)'
;MRDNICAGDDNAYQWVIRWFAHMVQRPWEKPGTALVLKGRKGAGKDTIGDYVGGLFPHHHTKISNPEHLVGRFNAHQEKTLLLHVEEGFWAGDKKAEGQLKH
;
A
#
# COMPACT_ATOMS: atom_id res chain seq x y z
N MET A 1 -3.21 5.70 -14.21
CA MET A 1 -2.46 4.59 -13.57
C MET A 1 -1.40 4.03 -14.52
N ARG A 2 -1.77 3.50 -15.69
CA ARG A 2 -0.82 3.01 -16.72
C ARG A 2 0.34 3.96 -17.01
N ASP A 3 0.05 5.19 -17.44
CA ASP A 3 1.12 6.08 -17.90
C ASP A 3 1.85 6.78 -16.73
N ASN A 4 1.14 7.16 -15.68
CA ASN A 4 1.73 7.91 -14.55
C ASN A 4 2.40 7.04 -13.47
N ILE A 5 1.79 5.89 -13.12
CA ILE A 5 2.29 5.01 -12.03
C ILE A 5 3.19 3.91 -12.61
N CYS A 6 2.81 3.36 -13.76
CA CYS A 6 3.51 2.26 -14.40
C CYS A 6 4.41 2.71 -15.55
N ALA A 7 4.54 4.03 -15.79
CA ALA A 7 5.39 4.59 -16.86
C ALA A 7 5.13 4.02 -18.26
N GLY A 8 3.88 3.62 -18.54
CA GLY A 8 3.48 2.99 -19.81
C GLY A 8 3.79 1.49 -19.92
N ASP A 9 4.35 0.87 -18.89
CA ASP A 9 4.56 -0.59 -18.84
C ASP A 9 3.23 -1.31 -18.62
N ASP A 10 2.78 -2.00 -19.66
CA ASP A 10 1.51 -2.74 -19.67
C ASP A 10 1.52 -3.94 -18.71
N ASN A 11 2.66 -4.61 -18.50
CA ASN A 11 2.75 -5.73 -17.57
C ASN A 11 2.64 -5.25 -16.13
N ALA A 12 3.36 -4.18 -15.78
CA ALA A 12 3.27 -3.56 -14.46
C ALA A 12 1.84 -3.02 -14.22
N TYR A 13 1.24 -2.37 -15.22
CA TYR A 13 -0.14 -1.89 -15.13
C TYR A 13 -1.13 -3.04 -14.88
N GLN A 14 -1.03 -4.14 -15.64
CA GLN A 14 -1.88 -5.31 -15.47
C GLN A 14 -1.71 -5.95 -14.08
N TRP A 15 -0.48 -6.01 -13.57
CA TRP A 15 -0.23 -6.52 -12.23
C TRP A 15 -0.89 -5.62 -11.17
N VAL A 16 -0.66 -4.31 -11.24
CA VAL A 16 -1.19 -3.33 -10.27
C VAL A 16 -2.72 -3.32 -10.27
N ILE A 17 -3.36 -3.28 -11.45
CA ILE A 17 -4.82 -3.25 -11.51
C ILE A 17 -5.45 -4.56 -11.00
N ARG A 18 -4.81 -5.72 -11.25
CA ARG A 18 -5.26 -7.01 -10.72
C ARG A 18 -5.07 -7.08 -9.20
N TRP A 19 -4.00 -6.50 -8.68
CA TRP A 19 -3.76 -6.40 -7.24
C TRP A 19 -4.87 -5.58 -6.55
N PHE A 20 -5.29 -4.46 -7.13
CA PHE A 20 -6.45 -3.70 -6.66
C PHE A 20 -7.78 -4.45 -6.83
N ALA A 21 -7.98 -5.11 -7.97
CA ALA A 21 -9.19 -5.91 -8.21
C ALA A 21 -9.32 -7.06 -7.20
N HIS A 22 -8.20 -7.68 -6.81
CA HIS A 22 -8.19 -8.75 -5.81
C HIS A 22 -8.74 -8.29 -4.46
N MET A 23 -8.40 -7.09 -3.99
CA MET A 23 -8.93 -6.56 -2.73
C MET A 23 -10.46 -6.45 -2.73
N VAL A 24 -11.05 -6.14 -3.89
CA VAL A 24 -12.51 -5.97 -4.01
C VAL A 24 -13.20 -7.31 -4.26
N GLN A 25 -12.63 -8.15 -5.12
CA GLN A 25 -13.26 -9.40 -5.55
C GLN A 25 -13.04 -10.55 -4.57
N ARG A 26 -11.92 -10.53 -3.81
CA ARG A 26 -11.53 -11.56 -2.85
C ARG A 26 -10.94 -10.94 -1.57
N PRO A 27 -11.70 -10.09 -0.85
CA PRO A 27 -11.22 -9.42 0.37
C PRO A 27 -10.82 -10.37 1.51
N TRP A 28 -11.30 -11.61 1.49
CA TRP A 28 -10.95 -12.65 2.48
C TRP A 28 -9.58 -13.32 2.21
N GLU A 29 -9.00 -13.14 1.03
CA GLU A 29 -7.70 -13.68 0.65
C GLU A 29 -6.62 -12.59 0.77
N LYS A 30 -5.53 -12.88 1.50
CA LYS A 30 -4.37 -11.98 1.56
C LYS A 30 -3.49 -12.20 0.32
N PRO A 31 -3.17 -11.17 -0.49
CA PRO A 31 -2.36 -11.33 -1.70
C PRO A 31 -0.92 -11.82 -1.49
N GLY A 32 -0.41 -11.80 -0.25
CA GLY A 32 0.97 -12.19 0.08
C GLY A 32 2.06 -11.30 -0.53
N THR A 33 1.68 -10.16 -1.10
CA THR A 33 2.55 -9.22 -1.81
C THR A 33 2.20 -7.79 -1.43
N ALA A 34 3.17 -6.87 -1.55
CA ALA A 34 2.98 -5.44 -1.32
C ALA A 34 3.39 -4.64 -2.56
N LEU A 35 2.61 -3.61 -2.90
CA LEU A 35 2.94 -2.68 -3.98
C LEU A 35 3.83 -1.55 -3.44
N VAL A 36 5.06 -1.46 -3.96
CA VAL A 36 5.99 -0.37 -3.64
C VAL A 36 6.08 0.58 -4.82
N LEU A 37 5.72 1.84 -4.61
CA LEU A 37 5.84 2.90 -5.62
C LEU A 37 7.05 3.77 -5.32
N LYS A 38 7.97 3.89 -6.28
CA LYS A 38 9.18 4.73 -6.15
C LYS A 38 9.18 5.81 -7.21
N GLY A 39 9.34 7.07 -6.81
CA GLY A 39 9.38 8.19 -7.74
C GLY A 39 9.66 9.52 -7.05
N ARG A 40 9.68 10.62 -7.79
CA ARG A 40 9.85 11.97 -7.23
C ARG A 40 8.67 12.36 -6.34
N LYS A 41 8.88 13.24 -5.35
CA LYS A 41 7.79 13.84 -4.57
C LYS A 41 6.80 14.50 -5.53
N GLY A 42 5.49 14.33 -5.28
CA GLY A 42 4.44 14.88 -6.14
C GLY A 42 4.08 14.02 -7.38
N ALA A 43 4.67 12.84 -7.57
CA ALA A 43 4.34 11.95 -8.69
C ALA A 43 2.97 11.24 -8.59
N GLY A 44 2.14 11.55 -7.59
CA GLY A 44 0.81 10.94 -7.41
C GLY A 44 0.81 9.54 -6.78
N LYS A 45 1.87 9.15 -6.08
CA LYS A 45 1.99 7.83 -5.43
C LYS A 45 0.99 7.66 -4.29
N ASP A 46 0.81 8.68 -3.45
CA ASP A 46 -0.21 8.62 -2.40
C ASP A 46 -1.61 8.75 -2.99
N THR A 47 -1.76 9.58 -4.02
CA THR A 47 -3.04 9.81 -4.69
C THR A 47 -3.70 8.51 -5.15
N ILE A 48 -2.96 7.55 -5.70
CA ILE A 48 -3.57 6.29 -6.13
C ILE A 48 -4.03 5.43 -4.94
N GLY A 49 -3.30 5.44 -3.82
CA GLY A 49 -3.72 4.79 -2.58
C GLY A 49 -5.00 5.41 -2.02
N ASP A 50 -5.06 6.75 -2.00
CA ASP A 50 -6.23 7.50 -1.51
C ASP A 50 -7.48 7.22 -2.37
N TYR A 51 -7.35 7.19 -3.71
CA TYR A 51 -8.49 6.88 -4.59
C TYR A 51 -9.01 5.46 -4.40
N VAL A 52 -8.13 4.47 -4.34
CA VAL A 52 -8.55 3.07 -4.17
C VAL A 52 -9.10 2.84 -2.76
N GLY A 53 -8.41 3.32 -1.73
CA GLY A 53 -8.85 3.19 -0.34
C GLY A 53 -10.16 3.93 -0.07
N GLY A 54 -10.44 5.02 -0.80
CA GLY A 54 -11.72 5.73 -0.76
C GLY A 54 -12.93 4.89 -1.19
N LEU A 55 -12.73 3.78 -1.90
CA LEU A 55 -13.80 2.84 -2.23
C LEU A 55 -14.29 2.05 -1.01
N PHE A 56 -13.46 1.93 0.03
CA PHE A 56 -13.73 1.16 1.25
C PHE A 56 -13.14 1.88 2.48
N PRO A 57 -13.67 3.05 2.87
CA PRO A 57 -13.05 3.93 3.86
C PRO A 57 -12.86 3.29 5.24
N HIS A 58 -13.72 2.34 5.63
CA HIS A 58 -13.59 1.59 6.88
C HIS A 58 -12.51 0.48 6.86
N HIS A 59 -11.97 0.18 5.68
CA HIS A 59 -10.97 -0.85 5.43
C HIS A 59 -9.67 -0.27 4.83
N HIS A 60 -9.54 1.05 4.80
CA HIS A 60 -8.34 1.76 4.39
C HIS A 60 -7.68 2.38 5.61
N THR A 61 -6.47 1.93 5.93
CA THR A 61 -5.66 2.50 7.02
C THR A 61 -4.43 3.14 6.42
N LYS A 62 -4.28 4.45 6.65
CA LYS A 62 -3.08 5.20 6.29
C LYS A 62 -2.19 5.35 7.52
N ILE A 63 -0.91 5.02 7.39
CA ILE A 63 0.06 5.14 8.47
C ILE A 63 1.29 5.95 8.04
N SER A 64 1.78 6.77 8.96
CA SER A 64 2.98 7.58 8.81
C SER A 64 4.04 7.29 9.89
N ASN A 65 3.70 6.49 10.92
CA ASN A 65 4.59 6.07 11.99
C ASN A 65 4.92 4.56 11.89
N PRO A 66 6.21 4.16 11.87
CA PRO A 66 6.63 2.75 11.87
C PRO A 66 5.99 1.90 12.99
N GLU A 67 5.77 2.47 14.17
CA GLU A 67 5.17 1.73 15.29
C GLU A 67 3.75 1.25 15.01
N HIS A 68 3.03 1.88 14.07
CA HIS A 68 1.69 1.43 13.69
C HIS A 68 1.75 0.23 12.73
N LEU A 69 2.86 0.02 12.02
CA LEU A 69 3.02 -1.11 11.11
C LEU A 69 3.37 -2.41 11.85
N VAL A 70 4.30 -2.32 12.81
CA VAL A 70 4.97 -3.48 13.43
C VAL A 70 4.93 -3.46 14.97
N GLY A 71 4.31 -2.45 15.56
CA GLY A 71 4.21 -2.31 17.01
C GLY A 71 3.11 -3.16 17.63
N ARG A 72 3.03 -3.11 18.96
CA ARG A 72 2.11 -3.92 19.77
C ARG A 72 0.63 -3.53 19.58
N PHE A 73 0.33 -2.34 19.09
CA PHE A 73 -1.01 -1.81 18.92
C PHE A 73 -1.46 -1.86 17.44
N ASN A 74 -1.76 -3.06 16.96
CA ASN A 74 -2.08 -3.34 15.55
C ASN A 74 -3.59 -3.57 15.30
N ALA A 75 -4.47 -3.25 16.24
CA ALA A 75 -5.91 -3.50 16.12
C ALA A 75 -6.54 -2.88 14.85
N HIS A 76 -5.99 -1.77 14.36
CA HIS A 76 -6.42 -1.15 13.10
C HIS A 76 -6.20 -2.06 11.88
N GLN A 77 -5.21 -2.96 11.92
CA GLN A 77 -4.91 -3.89 10.82
C GLN A 77 -5.95 -5.01 10.69
N GLU A 78 -6.68 -5.35 11.76
CA GLU A 78 -7.66 -6.44 11.77
C GLU A 78 -8.72 -6.28 10.68
N LYS A 79 -9.19 -5.05 10.47
CA LYS A 79 -10.23 -4.72 9.49
C LYS A 79 -9.67 -4.13 8.20
N THR A 80 -8.35 -4.07 8.03
CA THR A 80 -7.74 -3.34 6.92
C THR A 80 -7.58 -4.23 5.68
N LEU A 81 -8.11 -3.77 4.55
CA LEU A 81 -7.84 -4.34 3.22
C LEU A 81 -6.66 -3.65 2.55
N LEU A 82 -6.53 -2.33 2.72
CA LEU A 82 -5.41 -1.55 2.21
C LEU A 82 -4.70 -0.82 3.36
N LEU A 83 -3.49 -1.26 3.65
CA LEU A 83 -2.56 -0.56 4.55
C LEU A 83 -1.65 0.33 3.69
N HIS A 84 -1.91 1.64 3.69
CA HIS A 84 -1.16 2.62 2.91
C HIS A 84 -0.10 3.27 3.80
N VAL A 85 1.16 3.01 3.48
CA VAL A 85 2.31 3.58 4.18
C VAL A 85 2.88 4.77 3.40
N GLU A 86 2.94 5.95 4.02
CA GLU A 86 3.39 7.18 3.36
C GLU A 86 4.93 7.24 3.20
N GLU A 87 5.42 7.87 2.12
CA GLU A 87 6.86 7.92 1.77
C GLU A 87 7.80 8.46 2.87
N GLY A 88 7.30 9.28 3.80
CA GLY A 88 8.08 9.76 4.94
C GLY A 88 8.62 8.63 5.85
N PHE A 89 8.05 7.43 5.73
CA PHE A 89 8.39 6.20 6.43
C PHE A 89 9.75 5.58 6.05
N TRP A 90 10.12 5.57 4.76
CA TRP A 90 11.24 4.74 4.27
C TRP A 90 12.59 5.47 4.20
N ALA A 91 12.60 6.79 4.36
CA ALA A 91 13.80 7.62 4.17
C ALA A 91 14.83 7.54 5.32
N GLY A 92 14.57 6.76 6.39
CA GLY A 92 15.47 6.77 7.55
C GLY A 92 15.46 5.55 8.49
N ASP A 93 14.58 4.55 8.33
CA ASP A 93 14.40 3.53 9.36
C ASP A 93 14.83 2.11 8.93
N LYS A 94 16.11 1.77 9.16
CA LYS A 94 16.66 0.42 8.95
C LYS A 94 16.06 -0.64 9.89
N LYS A 95 15.36 -0.25 10.95
CA LYS A 95 14.79 -1.17 11.95
C LYS A 95 13.50 -1.84 11.43
N ALA A 96 12.73 -1.14 10.60
CA ALA A 96 11.48 -1.64 10.02
C ALA A 96 11.69 -2.74 8.97
N GLU A 97 12.83 -2.76 8.26
CA GLU A 97 13.14 -3.79 7.24
C GLU A 97 13.22 -5.21 7.81
N GLY A 98 13.66 -5.38 9.07
CA GLY A 98 13.81 -6.68 9.70
C GLY A 98 12.49 -7.31 10.15
N GLN A 99 11.48 -6.48 10.48
CA GLN A 99 10.20 -6.94 11.01
C GLN A 99 9.19 -7.29 9.92
N LEU A 100 9.38 -6.81 8.68
CA LEU A 100 8.50 -7.13 7.55
C LEU A 100 8.84 -8.46 6.86
N LYS A 101 10.03 -9.02 7.14
CA LYS A 101 10.55 -10.22 6.47
C LYS A 101 10.34 -11.53 7.25
N HIS A 102 9.82 -11.45 8.47
CA HIS A 102 9.61 -12.60 9.36
C HIS A 102 8.15 -12.76 9.75
#